data_AF-A0A834MK38-F1
#
_entry.id   AF-A0A834MK38-F1
#
_cell.length_a   1.000
_cell.length_b   1.000
_cell.length_c   1.000
_cell.angle_alpha   90.00
_cell.angle_beta   90.00
_cell.angle_gamma   90.00
#
_symmetry.space_group_name_H-M   'P 1'
#
loop_
_entity.id
_entity.type
_entity.pdbx_description
1 polymer ?
#
loop_
_entity_poly.entity_id
_entity_poly.type
_entity_poly.pdbx_seq_one_letter_code
_entity_poly.pdbx_strand_id
1 'polypeptide(L)'
;MLLRCIIIWIILYQILTVHSGFFTSSLDKIKKKAQAAYGKKQKGEALNLYGHPKNEYPYFNNKYRDENRAQWQTYYDCLRDQSEHIGPQKTVVPEAILGFEGSFIKMNCKICLSPSERGTIESVVWEWAHEEATVLSPIVPSEHILVSPEDKILQIYNLGSENTGQYVCRLGQTFAAPYFLTVVNMDDSSIREVHNTEAPVGPYPKEPESLTNNLVVDTEWGDWSSCSKCDGIGRKYKLGYCVVIWKDLKGNKVDYEGKNRTKRDVSDHDQLFKIFKYGIPCQSHIIPSHLKSSLTINSRKNEIMSGYCNIKCPQVKIFEVRDKHGKIVEKANNSAGIFSLLQGLPPIEPLVDRRVQYEEKDADIVLICPGNLNSDVPIQWQIGDKNLIPEIISKESNGRIYISITDRVHINKARLADSNIYSCWQGNLAGTIRLVVEKKFKMNFNHTVMLIGIIAIMGTFLYVFIKIIAQHQNMKD
;
A
#
# COMPACT_ATOMS: atom_id res chain seq x y z
N MET A 1 -5.02 21.14 -82.27
CA MET A 1 -5.40 21.24 -80.84
C MET A 1 -6.78 20.63 -80.56
N LEU A 2 -7.81 20.92 -81.38
CA LEU A 2 -9.14 20.30 -81.26
C LEU A 2 -9.17 18.76 -81.25
N LEU A 3 -8.38 18.10 -82.09
CA LEU A 3 -8.38 16.62 -82.18
C LEU A 3 -7.90 15.94 -80.89
N ARG A 4 -6.99 16.57 -80.14
CA ARG A 4 -6.49 16.03 -78.85
C ARG A 4 -7.53 16.19 -77.73
N CYS A 5 -8.30 17.27 -77.75
CA CYS A 5 -9.39 17.47 -76.78
C CYS A 5 -10.52 16.46 -76.98
N ILE A 6 -10.86 16.11 -78.22
CA ILE A 6 -11.91 15.12 -78.52
C ILE A 6 -11.51 13.72 -78.06
N ILE A 7 -10.25 13.32 -78.28
CA ILE A 7 -9.75 12.01 -77.84
C ILE A 7 -9.74 11.92 -76.31
N ILE A 8 -9.33 12.98 -75.60
CA ILE A 8 -9.37 13.04 -74.13
C ILE A 8 -10.81 12.96 -73.62
N TRP A 9 -11.76 13.61 -74.29
CA TRP A 9 -13.17 13.56 -73.92
C TRP A 9 -13.79 12.17 -74.13
N ILE A 10 -13.43 11.49 -75.22
CA ILE A 10 -13.86 10.11 -75.49
C ILE A 10 -13.27 9.14 -74.46
N ILE A 11 -11.99 9.30 -74.09
CA ILE A 11 -11.34 8.48 -73.06
C ILE A 11 -11.98 8.73 -71.68
N LEU A 12 -12.24 10.00 -71.31
CA LEU A 12 -12.96 10.34 -70.08
C LEU A 12 -14.39 9.79 -70.06
N TYR A 13 -15.10 9.86 -71.17
CA TYR A 13 -16.45 9.31 -71.30
C TYR A 13 -16.48 7.79 -71.19
N GLN A 14 -15.49 7.10 -71.78
CA GLN A 14 -15.32 5.65 -71.66
C GLN A 14 -14.93 5.24 -70.23
N ILE A 15 -14.08 6.01 -69.54
CA ILE A 15 -13.69 5.75 -68.15
C ILE A 15 -14.89 5.97 -67.21
N LEU A 16 -15.65 7.04 -67.39
CA LEU A 16 -16.84 7.35 -66.57
C LEU A 16 -17.97 6.32 -66.76
N THR A 17 -18.19 5.84 -67.98
CA THR A 17 -19.24 4.84 -68.25
C THR A 17 -18.85 3.44 -67.74
N VAL A 18 -17.59 3.02 -67.88
CA VAL A 18 -17.10 1.73 -67.36
C VAL A 18 -17.02 1.70 -65.82
N HIS A 19 -16.67 2.80 -65.16
CA HIS A 19 -16.68 2.87 -63.68
C HIS A 19 -18.10 2.87 -63.08
N SER A 20 -19.08 3.49 -63.74
CA SER A 20 -20.46 3.54 -63.22
C SER A 20 -21.13 2.16 -63.16
N GLY A 21 -20.87 1.27 -64.13
CA GLY A 21 -21.42 -0.10 -64.14
C GLY A 21 -20.68 -1.07 -63.21
N PHE A 22 -19.37 -0.90 -63.05
CA PHE A 22 -18.58 -1.78 -62.19
C PHE A 22 -18.83 -1.51 -60.70
N PHE A 23 -18.90 -0.24 -60.30
CA PHE A 23 -19.19 0.13 -58.91
C PHE A 23 -20.62 -0.17 -58.49
N THR A 24 -21.61 0.03 -59.36
CA THR A 24 -23.02 -0.26 -59.03
C THR A 24 -23.26 -1.75 -58.80
N SER A 25 -22.70 -2.64 -59.64
CA SER A 25 -22.84 -4.08 -59.44
C SER A 25 -22.11 -4.61 -58.19
N SER A 26 -20.97 -4.01 -57.85
CA SER A 26 -20.20 -4.37 -56.66
C SER A 26 -20.85 -3.83 -55.38
N LEU A 27 -21.36 -2.59 -55.42
CA LEU A 27 -22.15 -2.00 -54.34
C LEU A 27 -23.46 -2.75 -54.12
N ASP A 28 -24.15 -3.19 -55.18
CA ASP A 28 -25.35 -4.01 -55.04
C ASP A 28 -25.04 -5.41 -54.49
N LYS A 29 -23.90 -6.00 -54.86
CA LYS A 29 -23.42 -7.25 -54.23
C LYS A 29 -23.10 -7.06 -52.76
N ILE A 30 -22.46 -5.95 -52.38
CA ILE A 30 -22.16 -5.61 -50.99
C ILE A 30 -23.46 -5.32 -50.24
N LYS A 31 -24.40 -4.58 -50.83
CA LYS A 31 -25.72 -4.26 -50.26
C LYS A 31 -26.58 -5.50 -50.08
N LYS A 32 -26.57 -6.43 -51.04
CA LYS A 32 -27.24 -7.74 -50.92
C LYS A 32 -26.56 -8.64 -49.90
N LYS A 33 -25.23 -8.67 -49.81
CA LYS A 33 -24.51 -9.41 -48.75
C LYS A 33 -24.78 -8.81 -47.38
N ALA A 34 -24.79 -7.49 -47.27
CA ALA A 34 -25.16 -6.76 -46.05
C ALA A 34 -26.62 -7.05 -45.69
N GLN A 35 -27.58 -6.94 -46.61
CA GLN A 35 -28.97 -7.31 -46.35
C GLN A 35 -29.16 -8.80 -46.02
N ALA A 36 -28.36 -9.70 -46.57
CA ALA A 36 -28.39 -11.11 -46.20
C ALA A 36 -27.83 -11.36 -44.79
N ALA A 37 -26.81 -10.60 -44.38
CA ALA A 37 -26.22 -10.65 -43.04
C ALA A 37 -27.05 -9.93 -41.97
N TYR A 38 -27.65 -8.78 -42.30
CA TYR A 38 -28.36 -7.88 -41.38
C TYR A 38 -29.90 -7.97 -41.47
N GLY A 39 -30.47 -8.54 -42.54
CA GLY A 39 -31.91 -8.59 -42.81
C GLY A 39 -32.63 -9.84 -42.31
N LYS A 40 -31.90 -10.89 -41.91
CA LYS A 40 -32.48 -12.04 -41.22
C LYS A 40 -32.38 -11.83 -39.72
N LYS A 41 -33.50 -11.86 -39.01
CA LYS A 41 -33.56 -12.00 -37.54
C LYS A 41 -32.91 -13.33 -37.13
N GLN A 42 -31.57 -13.37 -37.09
CA GLN A 42 -30.87 -14.49 -36.48
C GLN A 42 -31.13 -14.43 -34.98
N LYS A 43 -31.96 -15.35 -34.49
CA LYS A 43 -32.07 -15.64 -33.07
C LYS A 43 -30.74 -16.26 -32.62
N GLY A 44 -30.03 -15.58 -31.73
CA GLY A 44 -29.17 -16.25 -30.76
C GLY A 44 -27.69 -15.91 -30.76
N GLU A 45 -27.07 -15.57 -31.90
CA GLU A 45 -25.62 -15.39 -31.95
C GLU A 45 -25.22 -13.92 -32.11
N ALA A 46 -24.43 -13.42 -31.15
CA ALA A 46 -23.78 -12.12 -31.25
C ALA A 46 -22.75 -12.17 -32.39
N LEU A 47 -22.81 -11.20 -33.30
CA LEU A 47 -21.78 -10.99 -34.30
C LEU A 47 -20.51 -10.52 -33.59
N ASN A 48 -19.51 -11.39 -33.49
CA ASN A 48 -18.17 -11.01 -33.05
C ASN A 48 -17.49 -10.28 -34.22
N LEU A 49 -17.73 -8.98 -34.30
CA LEU A 49 -17.05 -8.10 -35.24
C LEU A 49 -15.58 -8.02 -34.82
N TYR A 50 -14.68 -8.62 -35.61
CA TYR A 50 -13.24 -8.34 -35.60
C TYR A 50 -12.55 -8.31 -34.22
N GLY A 51 -12.85 -9.29 -33.34
CA GLY A 51 -12.14 -9.43 -32.06
C GLY A 51 -12.65 -8.50 -30.94
N HIS A 52 -13.71 -7.74 -31.18
CA HIS A 52 -14.40 -6.99 -30.15
C HIS A 52 -15.17 -7.93 -29.20
N PRO A 53 -15.24 -7.62 -27.90
CA PRO A 53 -15.98 -8.45 -26.96
C PRO A 53 -17.47 -8.48 -27.34
N LYS A 54 -18.09 -9.66 -27.26
CA LYS A 54 -19.44 -9.96 -27.79
C LYS A 54 -20.55 -9.07 -27.19
N ASN A 55 -20.29 -8.45 -26.06
CA ASN A 55 -21.18 -7.53 -25.37
C ASN A 55 -21.13 -6.10 -25.92
N GLU A 56 -20.14 -5.71 -26.72
CA GLU A 56 -20.03 -4.37 -27.29
C GLU A 56 -21.12 -4.13 -28.35
N TYR A 57 -21.44 -5.17 -29.13
CA TYR A 57 -22.51 -5.16 -30.13
C TYR A 57 -23.49 -6.33 -29.89
N PRO A 58 -24.30 -6.27 -28.83
CA PRO A 58 -25.08 -7.42 -28.34
C PRO A 58 -26.26 -7.80 -29.25
N TYR A 59 -26.58 -6.99 -30.26
CA TYR A 59 -27.68 -7.17 -31.21
C TYR A 59 -28.99 -7.59 -30.52
N PHE A 60 -29.63 -8.69 -30.92
CA PHE A 60 -30.85 -9.23 -30.29
C PHE A 60 -30.59 -10.19 -29.11
N ASN A 61 -29.34 -10.39 -28.67
CA ASN A 61 -29.05 -11.29 -27.56
C ASN A 61 -29.33 -10.58 -26.23
N ASN A 62 -30.42 -10.97 -25.56
CA ASN A 62 -30.84 -10.34 -24.30
C ASN A 62 -29.78 -10.43 -23.19
N LYS A 63 -29.07 -11.56 -23.07
CA LYS A 63 -28.03 -11.74 -22.06
C LYS A 63 -26.91 -10.70 -22.22
N TYR A 64 -26.39 -10.53 -23.43
CA TYR A 64 -25.31 -9.55 -23.67
C TYR A 64 -25.81 -8.10 -23.56
N ARG A 65 -27.09 -7.84 -23.85
CA ARG A 65 -27.70 -6.51 -23.61
C ARG A 65 -27.80 -6.20 -22.12
N ASP A 66 -28.16 -7.19 -21.31
CA ASP A 66 -28.25 -7.03 -19.86
C ASP A 66 -26.85 -6.86 -19.25
N GLU A 67 -25.86 -7.63 -19.70
CA GLU A 67 -24.45 -7.45 -19.31
C GLU A 67 -23.90 -6.07 -19.72
N ASN A 68 -24.16 -5.63 -20.95
CA ASN A 68 -23.76 -4.30 -21.42
C ASN A 68 -24.44 -3.19 -20.61
N ARG A 69 -25.75 -3.31 -20.35
CA ARG A 69 -26.49 -2.36 -19.50
C ARG A 69 -25.91 -2.30 -18.09
N ALA A 70 -25.59 -3.44 -17.49
CA ALA A 70 -24.98 -3.49 -16.16
C ALA A 70 -23.62 -2.76 -16.14
N GLN A 71 -22.77 -2.97 -17.16
CA GLN A 71 -21.48 -2.30 -17.27
C GLN A 71 -21.60 -0.78 -17.41
N TRP A 72 -22.53 -0.29 -18.24
CA TRP A 72 -22.80 1.14 -18.36
C TRP A 72 -23.43 1.71 -17.09
N GLN A 73 -24.28 0.94 -16.41
CA GLN A 73 -24.86 1.36 -15.14
C GLN A 73 -23.76 1.57 -14.08
N THR A 74 -22.81 0.65 -13.94
CA THR A 74 -21.65 0.81 -13.05
C THR A 74 -20.86 2.08 -13.38
N TYR A 75 -20.66 2.38 -14.66
CA TYR A 75 -19.98 3.61 -15.09
C TYR A 75 -20.77 4.87 -14.71
N TYR A 76 -22.08 4.89 -14.94
CA TYR A 76 -22.93 6.03 -14.56
C TYR A 76 -23.06 6.20 -13.05
N ASP A 77 -23.04 5.10 -12.29
CA ASP A 77 -23.00 5.13 -10.83
C ASP A 77 -21.69 5.76 -10.36
N CYS A 78 -20.54 5.36 -10.93
CA CYS A 78 -19.25 6.00 -10.66
C CYS A 78 -19.28 7.52 -10.96
N LEU A 79 -19.81 7.93 -12.12
CA LEU A 79 -19.89 9.35 -12.48
C LEU A 79 -20.79 10.14 -11.52
N ARG A 80 -21.88 9.53 -11.06
CA ARG A 80 -22.79 10.13 -10.09
C ARG A 80 -22.09 10.30 -8.75
N ASP A 81 -21.42 9.27 -8.26
CA ASP A 81 -20.63 9.32 -7.03
C ASP A 81 -19.56 10.41 -7.16
N GLN A 82 -18.84 10.48 -8.27
CA GLN A 82 -17.85 11.52 -8.53
C GLN A 82 -18.47 12.92 -8.51
N SER A 83 -19.63 13.10 -9.15
CA SER A 83 -20.36 14.38 -9.14
C SER A 83 -20.84 14.77 -7.74
N GLU A 84 -21.29 13.82 -6.92
CA GLU A 84 -21.69 14.05 -5.54
C GLU A 84 -20.49 14.42 -4.66
N HIS A 85 -19.34 13.79 -4.89
CA HIS A 85 -18.09 14.09 -4.17
C HIS A 85 -17.53 15.47 -4.52
N ILE A 86 -17.65 15.89 -5.79
CA ILE A 86 -17.19 17.18 -6.28
C ILE A 86 -17.99 18.36 -5.66
N GLY A 87 -19.22 18.07 -5.19
CA GLY A 87 -20.06 19.02 -4.47
C GLY A 87 -20.44 20.27 -5.30
N PRO A 88 -21.11 21.26 -4.68
CA PRO A 88 -21.56 22.47 -5.36
C PRO A 88 -20.42 23.37 -5.86
N GLN A 89 -19.22 23.23 -5.28
CA GLN A 89 -18.04 24.04 -5.62
C GLN A 89 -17.29 23.52 -6.87
N LYS A 90 -17.68 22.36 -7.41
CA LYS A 90 -17.07 21.77 -8.60
C LYS A 90 -15.56 21.49 -8.46
N THR A 91 -15.10 21.18 -7.25
CA THR A 91 -13.69 20.92 -6.94
C THR A 91 -13.45 19.44 -6.67
N VAL A 92 -12.36 18.90 -7.21
CA VAL A 92 -11.94 17.53 -6.90
C VAL A 92 -11.44 17.48 -5.46
N VAL A 93 -12.01 16.60 -4.63
CA VAL A 93 -11.73 16.50 -3.20
C VAL A 93 -10.47 15.64 -2.98
N PRO A 94 -9.34 16.22 -2.53
CA PRO A 94 -8.15 15.46 -2.21
C PRO A 94 -8.33 14.64 -0.92
N GLU A 95 -7.52 13.60 -0.77
CA GLU A 95 -7.49 12.78 0.44
C GLU A 95 -6.11 12.82 1.09
N ALA A 96 -6.09 13.05 2.39
CA ALA A 96 -4.87 13.00 3.18
C ALA A 96 -4.85 11.68 3.94
N ILE A 97 -3.82 10.86 3.71
CA ILE A 97 -3.71 9.53 4.30
C ILE A 97 -2.43 9.46 5.14
N LEU A 98 -2.54 8.82 6.29
CA LEU A 98 -1.41 8.49 7.14
C LEU A 98 -1.03 7.01 6.92
N GLY A 99 0.26 6.76 6.67
CA GLY A 99 0.84 5.43 6.64
C GLY A 99 1.89 5.28 7.74
N PHE A 100 2.08 4.07 8.24
CA PHE A 100 3.16 3.78 9.19
C PHE A 100 4.36 3.17 8.47
N GLU A 101 5.57 3.43 8.96
CA GLU A 101 6.76 2.76 8.44
C GLU A 101 6.61 1.23 8.51
N GLY A 102 6.96 0.55 7.42
CA GLY A 102 6.80 -0.89 7.26
C GLY A 102 5.37 -1.36 7.01
N SER A 103 4.37 -0.46 6.95
CA SER A 103 2.97 -0.84 6.69
C SER A 103 2.63 -0.92 5.20
N PHE A 104 1.36 -1.23 4.89
CA PHE A 104 0.82 -1.35 3.54
C PHE A 104 -0.25 -0.29 3.31
N ILE A 105 -0.24 0.32 2.12
CA ILE A 105 -1.30 1.23 1.69
C ILE A 105 -1.78 0.90 0.27
N LYS A 106 -3.09 1.11 0.08
CA LYS A 106 -3.79 0.92 -1.18
C LYS A 106 -4.45 2.23 -1.59
N MET A 107 -4.13 2.73 -2.78
CA MET A 107 -4.72 3.92 -3.36
C MET A 107 -5.50 3.55 -4.63
N ASN A 108 -6.79 3.83 -4.62
CA ASN A 108 -7.68 3.53 -5.73
C ASN A 108 -7.67 4.68 -6.74
N CYS A 109 -7.58 4.37 -8.03
CA CYS A 109 -7.74 5.40 -9.06
C CYS A 109 -9.22 5.78 -9.19
N LYS A 110 -9.58 7.02 -8.83
CA LYS A 110 -10.97 7.52 -8.87
C LYS A 110 -11.41 8.04 -10.23
N ILE A 111 -10.86 7.48 -11.32
CA ILE A 111 -11.27 7.84 -12.68
C ILE A 111 -12.35 6.85 -13.12
N CYS A 112 -13.53 7.38 -13.45
CA CYS A 112 -14.60 6.56 -14.02
C CYS A 112 -14.27 6.22 -15.46
N LEU A 113 -14.01 4.94 -15.74
CA LEU A 113 -13.72 4.43 -17.08
C LEU A 113 -15.01 3.97 -17.75
N SER A 114 -15.30 4.48 -18.95
CA SER A 114 -16.44 3.97 -19.71
C SER A 114 -16.17 2.52 -20.19
N PRO A 115 -17.22 1.72 -20.42
CA PRO A 115 -17.04 0.36 -20.95
C PRO A 115 -16.28 0.32 -22.27
N SER A 116 -16.37 1.38 -23.10
CA SER A 116 -15.64 1.53 -24.36
C SER A 116 -14.14 1.83 -24.16
N GLU A 117 -13.78 2.48 -23.05
CA GLU A 117 -12.40 2.82 -22.71
C GLU A 117 -11.71 1.73 -21.88
N ARG A 118 -12.39 0.63 -21.56
CA ARG A 118 -11.81 -0.47 -20.77
C ARG A 118 -10.57 -1.09 -21.43
N GLY A 119 -10.47 -1.06 -22.76
CA GLY A 119 -9.26 -1.45 -23.49
C GLY A 119 -8.08 -0.47 -23.36
N THR A 120 -8.33 0.76 -22.89
CA THR A 120 -7.32 1.78 -22.62
C THR A 120 -6.88 1.82 -21.16
N ILE A 121 -7.31 0.86 -20.33
CA ILE A 121 -6.85 0.69 -18.94
C ILE A 121 -5.31 0.70 -18.84
N GLU A 122 -4.60 0.18 -19.85
CA GLU A 122 -3.14 0.22 -19.94
C GLU A 122 -2.54 1.64 -19.98
N SER A 123 -3.34 2.65 -20.33
CA SER A 123 -2.92 4.06 -20.38
C SER A 123 -3.09 4.81 -19.05
N VAL A 124 -3.62 4.16 -18.01
CA VAL A 124 -3.66 4.74 -16.66
C VAL A 124 -2.25 4.75 -16.08
N VAL A 125 -1.76 5.94 -15.74
CA VAL A 125 -0.42 6.16 -15.18
C VAL A 125 -0.57 6.79 -13.79
N TRP A 126 0.18 6.27 -12.82
CA TRP A 126 0.34 6.92 -11.53
C TRP A 126 1.56 7.83 -11.56
N GLU A 127 1.37 9.05 -11.06
CA GLU A 127 2.43 10.04 -10.91
C GLU A 127 2.58 10.42 -9.44
N TRP A 128 3.81 10.73 -9.04
CA TRP A 128 4.19 11.05 -7.67
C TRP A 128 5.14 12.25 -7.63
N ALA A 129 4.99 13.06 -6.58
CA ALA A 129 5.91 14.12 -6.21
C ALA A 129 6.23 14.02 -4.72
N HIS A 130 7.52 14.17 -4.39
CA HIS A 130 7.97 14.33 -3.01
C HIS A 130 7.39 15.62 -2.39
N GLU A 131 7.34 15.71 -1.05
CA GLU A 131 6.76 16.84 -0.29
C GLU A 131 7.20 18.23 -0.81
N GLU A 132 8.47 18.37 -1.21
CA GLU A 132 9.06 19.63 -1.66
C GLU A 132 9.09 19.78 -3.19
N ALA A 133 8.69 18.74 -3.94
CA ALA A 133 8.77 18.72 -5.39
C ALA A 133 7.53 19.39 -6.01
N THR A 134 7.76 20.29 -6.97
CA THR A 134 6.69 20.96 -7.71
C THR A 134 6.25 20.19 -8.96
N VAL A 135 6.99 19.14 -9.33
CA VAL A 135 6.80 18.38 -10.57
C VAL A 135 6.45 16.94 -10.23
N LEU A 136 5.32 16.47 -10.78
CA LEU A 136 4.90 15.08 -10.73
C LEU A 136 5.72 14.23 -11.70
N SER A 137 6.14 13.05 -11.25
CA SER A 137 6.94 12.09 -12.01
C SER A 137 6.25 10.72 -12.06
N PRO A 138 6.28 9.97 -13.18
CA PRO A 138 5.67 8.65 -13.25
C PRO A 138 6.28 7.69 -12.21
N ILE A 139 5.43 6.93 -11.52
CA ILE A 139 5.88 5.92 -10.57
C ILE A 139 6.48 4.75 -11.33
N VAL A 140 7.69 4.36 -10.94
CA VAL A 140 8.36 3.16 -11.44
C VAL A 140 7.99 1.98 -10.52
N PRO A 141 7.35 0.92 -11.04
CA PRO A 141 7.06 -0.27 -10.25
C PRO A 141 8.34 -0.89 -9.68
N SER A 142 8.26 -1.39 -8.45
CA SER A 142 9.36 -2.05 -7.74
C SER A 142 8.84 -3.28 -7.01
N GLU A 143 9.69 -3.98 -6.27
CA GLU A 143 9.28 -5.14 -5.45
C GLU A 143 8.23 -4.78 -4.38
N HIS A 144 8.20 -3.50 -3.96
CA HIS A 144 7.29 -2.99 -2.95
C HIS A 144 6.22 -2.04 -3.51
N ILE A 145 6.32 -1.63 -4.78
CA ILE A 145 5.35 -0.75 -5.43
C ILE A 145 4.75 -1.47 -6.61
N LEU A 146 3.48 -1.87 -6.48
CA LEU A 146 2.74 -2.59 -7.50
C LEU A 146 1.55 -1.76 -7.98
N VAL A 147 1.30 -1.80 -9.28
CA VAL A 147 0.07 -1.27 -9.86
C VAL A 147 -0.72 -2.45 -10.39
N SER A 148 -1.93 -2.66 -9.86
CA SER A 148 -2.78 -3.78 -10.27
C SER A 148 -3.05 -3.72 -11.78
N PRO A 149 -2.85 -4.82 -12.54
CA PRO A 149 -3.05 -4.80 -13.98
C PRO A 149 -4.52 -4.61 -14.36
N GLU A 150 -5.45 -5.13 -13.56
CA GLU A 150 -6.90 -5.11 -13.83
C GLU A 150 -7.54 -3.79 -13.41
N ASP A 151 -7.32 -3.39 -12.15
CA ASP A 151 -8.02 -2.25 -11.53
C ASP A 151 -7.16 -0.97 -11.44
N LYS A 152 -5.88 -1.04 -11.82
CA LYS A 152 -4.91 0.07 -11.76
C LYS A 152 -4.79 0.73 -10.40
N ILE A 153 -5.04 -0.05 -9.36
CA ILE A 153 -4.86 0.33 -7.96
C ILE A 153 -3.37 0.38 -7.67
N LEU A 154 -2.91 1.47 -7.07
CA LEU A 154 -1.55 1.59 -6.56
C LEU A 154 -1.46 0.95 -5.18
N GLN A 155 -0.54 0.00 -5.05
CA GLN A 155 -0.25 -0.73 -3.83
C GLN A 155 1.20 -0.46 -3.46
N ILE A 156 1.42 0.12 -2.29
CA ILE A 156 2.75 0.34 -1.74
C ILE A 156 2.86 -0.47 -0.46
N TYR A 157 3.79 -1.40 -0.46
CA TYR A 157 4.12 -2.25 0.66
C TYR A 157 5.40 -1.75 1.33
N ASN A 158 5.62 -2.16 2.58
CA ASN A 158 6.81 -1.80 3.35
C ASN A 158 7.12 -0.29 3.28
N LEU A 159 6.13 0.54 3.62
CA LEU A 159 6.23 1.99 3.49
C LEU A 159 7.48 2.55 4.20
N GLY A 160 8.25 3.36 3.50
CA GLY A 160 9.35 4.14 4.05
C GLY A 160 9.01 5.62 4.13
N SER A 161 9.78 6.39 4.92
CA SER A 161 9.59 7.85 5.02
C SER A 161 9.74 8.56 3.68
N GLU A 162 10.54 7.99 2.76
CA GLU A 162 10.73 8.45 1.38
C GLU A 162 9.48 8.32 0.50
N ASN A 163 8.47 7.56 0.93
CA ASN A 163 7.18 7.47 0.24
C ASN A 163 6.21 8.60 0.65
N THR A 164 6.63 9.52 1.51
CA THR A 164 5.84 10.72 1.83
C THR A 164 5.77 11.64 0.60
N GLY A 165 4.55 12.07 0.26
CA GLY A 165 4.34 12.98 -0.86
C GLY A 165 2.94 12.94 -1.44
N GLN A 166 2.82 13.48 -2.66
CA GLN A 166 1.58 13.57 -3.40
C GLN A 166 1.52 12.51 -4.50
N TYR A 167 0.42 11.75 -4.56
CA TYR A 167 0.16 10.71 -5.55
C TYR A 167 -1.08 11.06 -6.36
N VAL A 168 -0.99 10.98 -7.68
CA VAL A 168 -2.09 11.31 -8.59
C VAL A 168 -2.23 10.23 -9.66
N CYS A 169 -3.46 9.75 -9.85
CA CYS A 169 -3.78 8.88 -10.97
C CYS A 169 -4.15 9.72 -12.20
N ARG A 170 -3.60 9.41 -13.37
CA ARG A 170 -3.85 10.10 -14.64
C ARG A 170 -4.29 9.13 -15.73
N LEU A 171 -5.27 9.55 -16.52
CA LEU A 171 -5.68 8.90 -17.77
C LEU A 171 -5.66 9.94 -18.89
N GLY A 172 -4.67 9.89 -19.78
CA GLY A 172 -4.49 10.89 -20.83
C GLY A 172 -4.29 12.30 -20.25
N GLN A 173 -5.28 13.17 -20.41
CA GLN A 173 -5.30 14.55 -19.88
C GLN A 173 -6.16 14.70 -18.61
N THR A 174 -6.82 13.63 -18.17
CA THR A 174 -7.71 13.63 -17.01
C THR A 174 -6.94 13.22 -15.77
N PHE A 175 -7.01 14.04 -14.72
CA PHE A 175 -6.41 13.77 -13.41
C PHE A 175 -7.49 13.37 -12.40
N ALA A 176 -7.17 12.36 -11.58
CA ALA A 176 -7.96 12.02 -10.41
C ALA A 176 -7.70 12.99 -9.25
N ALA A 177 -8.49 12.84 -8.19
CA ALA A 177 -8.20 13.45 -6.90
C ALA A 177 -6.82 13.03 -6.39
N PRO A 178 -5.97 13.98 -5.95
CA PRO A 178 -4.66 13.64 -5.43
C PRO A 178 -4.79 13.04 -4.02
N TYR A 179 -3.89 12.12 -3.73
CA TYR A 179 -3.65 11.56 -2.41
C TYR A 179 -2.40 12.21 -1.81
N PHE A 180 -2.51 12.70 -0.58
CA PHE A 180 -1.39 13.23 0.21
C PHE A 180 -1.02 12.19 1.26
N LEU A 181 0.02 11.40 0.97
CA LEU A 181 0.51 10.37 1.88
C LEU A 181 1.56 10.97 2.81
N THR A 182 1.40 10.76 4.12
CA THR A 182 2.46 11.01 5.10
C THR A 182 2.81 9.71 5.79
N VAL A 183 4.08 9.31 5.70
CA VAL A 183 4.59 8.13 6.38
C VAL A 183 5.23 8.54 7.70
N VAL A 184 4.80 7.91 8.80
CA VAL A 184 5.30 8.19 10.15
C VAL A 184 5.84 6.92 10.79
N ASN A 185 6.89 7.06 11.60
CA ASN A 185 7.39 5.93 12.37
C ASN A 185 6.38 5.61 13.49
N MET A 186 5.94 4.36 13.53
CA MET A 186 5.05 3.86 14.57
C MET A 186 5.89 3.40 15.77
N ASP A 187 6.06 4.27 16.76
CA ASP A 187 6.63 3.89 18.04
C ASP A 187 5.53 3.56 19.07
N ASP A 188 5.84 2.76 20.09
CA ASP A 188 4.87 2.41 21.13
C ASP A 188 4.39 3.63 21.94
N SER A 189 5.10 4.76 21.83
CA SER A 189 4.75 5.99 22.53
C SER A 189 3.72 6.85 21.77
N SER A 190 3.64 6.76 20.44
CA SER A 190 2.69 7.52 19.61
C SER A 190 1.32 6.86 19.47
N ILE A 191 1.17 5.60 19.90
CA ILE A 191 -0.08 4.87 19.80
C ILE A 191 -0.61 4.42 21.17
N ARG A 192 -1.95 4.35 21.28
CA ARG A 192 -2.66 3.90 22.46
C ARG A 192 -3.60 2.76 22.11
N GLU A 193 -3.53 1.66 22.84
CA GLU A 193 -4.53 0.59 22.73
C GLU A 193 -5.86 1.00 23.37
N VAL A 194 -6.95 0.71 22.66
CA VAL A 194 -8.32 0.96 23.09
C VAL A 194 -9.21 -0.24 22.76
N HIS A 195 -10.31 -0.36 23.49
CA HIS A 195 -11.34 -1.36 23.30
C HIS A 195 -12.59 -0.74 22.68
N ASN A 196 -13.43 -1.57 22.05
CA ASN A 196 -14.74 -1.12 21.59
C ASN A 196 -15.56 -0.53 22.77
N THR A 197 -16.41 0.46 22.52
CA THR A 197 -17.29 1.08 23.52
C THR A 197 -18.29 0.10 24.14
N GLU A 198 -18.53 -1.03 23.47
CA GLU A 198 -19.34 -2.15 23.96
C GLU A 198 -18.58 -3.05 24.96
N ALA A 199 -17.27 -2.91 25.08
CA ALA A 199 -16.48 -3.73 26.00
C ALA A 199 -16.81 -3.39 27.47
N PRO A 200 -16.73 -4.35 28.41
CA PRO A 200 -17.08 -4.09 29.81
C PRO A 200 -16.12 -3.12 30.51
N VAL A 201 -14.87 -3.07 30.06
CA VAL A 201 -13.79 -2.29 30.66
C VAL A 201 -13.03 -1.56 29.56
N GLY A 202 -12.74 -0.29 29.78
CA GLY A 202 -11.90 0.52 28.92
C GLY A 202 -10.41 0.13 29.00
N PRO A 203 -9.50 0.87 28.35
CA PRO A 203 -9.70 2.21 27.79
C PRO A 203 -10.53 2.24 26.50
N TYR A 204 -11.41 3.23 26.35
CA TYR A 204 -12.21 3.46 25.13
C TYR A 204 -11.56 4.52 24.22
N PRO A 205 -11.98 4.61 22.94
CA PRO A 205 -11.53 5.66 22.02
C PRO A 205 -11.75 7.05 22.61
N LYS A 206 -10.80 7.96 22.36
CA LYS A 206 -10.91 9.35 22.81
C LYS A 206 -12.04 10.04 22.05
N GLU A 207 -12.93 10.69 22.79
CA GLU A 207 -14.03 11.46 22.17
C GLU A 207 -13.53 12.63 21.32
N PRO A 208 -14.33 13.12 20.36
CA PRO A 208 -13.98 14.28 19.55
C PRO A 208 -13.77 15.53 20.41
N GLU A 209 -12.73 16.31 20.11
CA GLU A 209 -12.36 17.52 20.86
C GLU A 209 -12.35 18.74 19.94
N SER A 210 -13.01 19.83 20.34
CA SER A 210 -13.05 21.05 19.51
C SER A 210 -11.71 21.79 19.59
N LEU A 211 -11.07 22.03 18.45
CA LEU A 211 -9.84 22.80 18.35
C LEU A 211 -10.13 24.30 18.21
N THR A 212 -11.07 24.64 17.33
CA THR A 212 -11.59 26.00 17.12
C THR A 212 -13.10 25.94 16.90
N ASN A 213 -13.75 27.08 16.63
CA ASN A 213 -15.20 27.15 16.41
C ASN A 213 -15.72 26.27 15.25
N ASN A 214 -14.86 25.86 14.31
CA ASN A 214 -15.25 25.04 13.15
C ASN A 214 -14.33 23.82 12.92
N LEU A 215 -13.29 23.63 13.73
CA LEU A 215 -12.36 22.51 13.59
C LEU A 215 -12.47 21.59 14.79
N VAL A 216 -12.61 20.30 14.52
CA VAL A 216 -12.71 19.25 15.52
C VAL A 216 -11.60 18.23 15.27
N VAL A 217 -10.93 17.83 16.34
CA VAL A 217 -9.99 16.72 16.32
C VAL A 217 -10.74 15.45 16.69
N ASP A 218 -10.72 14.46 15.80
CA ASP A 218 -11.45 13.21 15.91
C ASP A 218 -10.50 12.02 15.65
N THR A 219 -11.01 10.80 15.84
CA THR A 219 -10.31 9.57 15.43
C THR A 219 -11.02 8.97 14.22
N GLU A 220 -10.31 8.89 13.10
CA GLU A 220 -10.80 8.17 11.91
C GLU A 220 -10.32 6.72 11.95
N TRP A 221 -11.25 5.78 11.95
CA TRP A 221 -10.96 4.35 12.02
C TRP A 221 -10.87 3.73 10.63
N GLY A 222 -9.75 3.10 10.32
CA GLY A 222 -9.57 2.29 9.11
C GLY A 222 -10.28 0.93 9.20
N ASP A 223 -10.08 0.09 8.19
CA ASP A 223 -10.63 -1.26 8.18
C ASP A 223 -9.90 -2.21 9.16
N TRP A 224 -10.55 -3.32 9.49
CA TRP A 224 -9.89 -4.41 10.22
C TRP A 224 -8.87 -5.09 9.31
N SER A 225 -7.69 -5.36 9.86
CA SER A 225 -6.67 -6.16 9.19
C SER A 225 -7.13 -7.58 8.91
N SER A 226 -6.47 -8.22 7.96
CA SER A 226 -6.52 -9.67 7.77
C SER A 226 -6.21 -10.43 9.06
N CYS A 227 -6.83 -11.60 9.21
CA CYS A 227 -6.63 -12.44 10.39
C CYS A 227 -5.25 -13.11 10.38
N SER A 228 -4.55 -13.07 11.50
CA SER A 228 -3.19 -13.61 11.62
C SER A 228 -3.09 -15.13 11.49
N LYS A 229 -4.19 -15.85 11.72
CA LYS A 229 -4.24 -17.30 11.68
C LYS A 229 -5.60 -17.78 11.20
N CYS A 230 -5.60 -18.75 10.31
CA CYS A 230 -6.81 -19.46 9.90
C CYS A 230 -6.88 -20.86 10.55
N ASP A 231 -8.07 -21.48 10.54
CA ASP A 231 -8.39 -22.75 11.20
C ASP A 231 -7.99 -22.79 12.69
N GLY A 232 -8.20 -21.65 13.37
CA GLY A 232 -7.90 -21.46 14.78
C GLY A 232 -8.13 -20.02 15.21
N ILE A 233 -7.86 -19.73 16.48
CA ILE A 233 -7.95 -18.37 17.01
C ILE A 233 -6.70 -17.58 16.56
N GLY A 234 -6.93 -16.55 15.76
CA GLY A 234 -5.96 -15.54 15.34
C GLY A 234 -6.25 -14.16 15.93
N ARG A 235 -5.40 -13.19 15.57
CA ARG A 235 -5.52 -11.77 15.95
C ARG A 235 -5.72 -10.92 14.71
N LYS A 236 -6.36 -9.77 14.89
CA LYS A 236 -6.51 -8.71 13.89
C LYS A 236 -6.47 -7.35 14.60
N TYR A 237 -6.10 -6.32 13.87
CA TYR A 237 -6.04 -4.95 14.38
C TYR A 237 -6.92 -4.02 13.57
N LYS A 238 -7.34 -2.92 14.20
CA LYS A 238 -7.98 -1.79 13.56
C LYS A 238 -7.24 -0.53 14.00
N LEU A 239 -6.75 0.25 13.04
CA LEU A 239 -6.01 1.48 13.32
C LEU A 239 -6.95 2.68 13.30
N GLY A 240 -6.81 3.55 14.29
CA GLY A 240 -7.51 4.81 14.44
C GLY A 240 -6.53 5.97 14.35
N TYR A 241 -6.68 6.82 13.35
CA TYR A 241 -5.79 7.95 13.10
C TYR A 241 -6.35 9.23 13.71
N CYS A 242 -5.49 10.02 14.36
CA CYS A 242 -5.87 11.38 14.74
C CYS A 242 -6.08 12.21 13.47
N VAL A 243 -7.27 12.78 13.31
CA VAL A 243 -7.63 13.63 12.16
C VAL A 243 -8.24 14.94 12.61
N VAL A 244 -7.99 16.01 11.85
CA VAL A 244 -8.61 17.32 12.04
C VAL A 244 -9.62 17.54 10.93
N ILE A 245 -10.88 17.70 11.31
CA ILE A 245 -12.02 17.78 10.41
C ILE A 245 -12.71 19.13 10.58
N TRP A 246 -13.15 19.73 9.48
CA TRP A 246 -14.03 20.89 9.51
C TRP A 246 -15.49 20.46 9.75
N LYS A 247 -16.12 21.00 10.78
CA LYS A 247 -17.56 20.80 11.06
C LYS A 247 -18.25 22.15 11.10
N ASP A 248 -19.35 22.29 10.36
CA ASP A 248 -20.23 23.45 10.48
C ASP A 248 -21.05 23.35 11.77
N LEU A 249 -20.48 23.81 12.88
CA LEU A 249 -21.13 23.79 14.19
C LEU A 249 -22.28 24.81 14.29
N LYS A 250 -22.49 25.64 13.26
CA LYS A 250 -23.62 26.57 13.18
C LYS A 250 -24.56 26.12 12.08
N GLY A 251 -25.52 25.28 12.44
CA GLY A 251 -26.77 25.06 11.70
C GLY A 251 -27.66 26.31 11.63
N ASN A 252 -27.09 27.48 11.37
CA ASN A 252 -27.86 28.63 10.94
C ASN A 252 -28.26 28.34 9.49
N LYS A 253 -29.52 27.92 9.30
CA LYS A 253 -30.24 28.14 8.05
C LYS A 253 -29.85 29.53 7.55
N VAL A 254 -29.05 29.57 6.49
CA VAL A 254 -28.78 30.83 5.81
C VAL A 254 -30.08 31.12 5.07
N ASP A 255 -30.98 31.85 5.73
CA ASP A 255 -32.03 32.57 5.01
C ASP A 255 -31.30 33.46 4.01
N TYR A 256 -31.54 33.18 2.73
CA TYR A 256 -31.18 34.02 1.60
C TYR A 256 -32.07 35.27 1.63
N GLU A 257 -31.94 36.10 2.67
CA GLU A 257 -32.38 37.48 2.60
C GLU A 257 -31.16 38.38 2.72
N GLY A 258 -30.81 38.93 1.55
CA GLY A 258 -29.67 39.81 1.37
C GLY A 258 -29.77 41.02 2.29
N LYS A 259 -28.81 41.12 3.20
CA LYS A 259 -28.32 42.40 3.73
C LYS A 259 -26.95 42.18 4.39
N ASN A 260 -25.94 42.80 3.78
CA ASN A 260 -24.64 43.19 4.33
C ASN A 260 -24.07 42.28 5.42
N ARG A 261 -23.51 41.13 5.02
CA ARG A 261 -22.49 40.48 5.82
C ARG A 261 -21.17 41.21 5.58
N THR A 262 -20.70 41.95 6.59
CA THR A 262 -19.27 42.20 6.77
C THR A 262 -18.55 40.87 6.54
N LYS A 263 -17.66 40.82 5.56
CA LYS A 263 -16.77 39.67 5.32
C LYS A 263 -16.06 39.38 6.64
N ARG A 264 -16.53 38.38 7.40
CA ARG A 264 -15.66 37.71 8.35
C ARG A 264 -14.57 37.10 7.49
N ASP A 265 -13.33 37.52 7.70
CA ASP A 265 -12.16 36.80 7.22
C ASP A 265 -12.32 35.36 7.67
N VAL A 266 -12.77 34.49 6.76
CA VAL A 266 -12.63 33.06 6.90
C VAL A 266 -11.15 32.85 6.69
N SER A 267 -10.40 32.69 7.79
CA SER A 267 -8.98 32.38 7.77
C SER A 267 -8.70 31.34 6.68
N ASP A 268 -7.68 31.55 5.85
CA ASP A 268 -7.30 30.64 4.76
C ASP A 268 -7.14 29.18 5.23
N HIS A 269 -6.86 28.99 6.52
CA HIS A 269 -6.81 27.67 7.17
C HIS A 269 -8.16 26.94 7.18
N ASP A 270 -9.27 27.64 7.41
CA ASP A 270 -10.62 27.03 7.36
C ASP A 270 -10.98 26.60 5.93
N GLN A 271 -10.39 27.22 4.90
CA GLN A 271 -10.60 26.84 3.51
C GLN A 271 -9.88 25.53 3.18
N LEU A 272 -8.66 25.33 3.70
CA LEU A 272 -7.91 24.08 3.54
C LEU A 272 -8.73 22.88 4.05
N PHE A 273 -9.24 22.94 5.28
CA PHE A 273 -10.01 21.83 5.84
C PHE A 273 -11.39 21.63 5.21
N LYS A 274 -11.93 22.62 4.47
CA LYS A 274 -13.14 22.44 3.65
C LYS A 274 -12.86 21.64 2.37
N ILE A 275 -11.65 21.75 1.84
CA ILE A 275 -11.22 20.99 0.66
C ILE A 275 -11.02 19.52 1.02
N PHE A 276 -10.43 19.23 2.19
CA PHE A 276 -10.25 17.87 2.70
C PHE A 276 -11.50 17.38 3.44
N LYS A 277 -12.49 16.87 2.69
CA LYS A 277 -13.79 16.40 3.22
C LYS A 277 -13.68 15.40 4.38
N TYR A 278 -12.69 14.50 4.32
CA TYR A 278 -12.45 13.47 5.33
C TYR A 278 -11.53 13.93 6.47
N GLY A 279 -11.02 15.17 6.39
CA GLY A 279 -10.06 15.72 7.33
C GLY A 279 -8.62 15.49 6.91
N ILE A 280 -7.72 16.00 7.75
CA ILE A 280 -6.27 15.91 7.56
C ILE A 280 -5.68 15.20 8.79
N PRO A 281 -4.86 14.16 8.62
CA PRO A 281 -4.19 13.52 9.74
C PRO A 281 -3.33 14.50 10.55
N CYS A 282 -3.37 14.38 11.87
CA CYS A 282 -2.70 15.27 12.83
C CYS A 282 -1.18 15.34 12.64
N GLN A 283 -0.58 14.24 12.18
CA GLN A 283 0.86 14.13 11.91
C GLN A 283 1.20 14.38 10.44
N SER A 284 0.23 14.74 9.60
CA SER A 284 0.44 14.91 8.17
C SER A 284 1.45 16.02 7.86
N HIS A 285 2.14 15.96 6.73
CA HIS A 285 2.98 17.07 6.29
C HIS A 285 2.17 18.33 5.94
N ILE A 286 0.94 18.17 5.42
CA ILE A 286 0.09 19.28 4.96
C ILE A 286 -0.66 20.03 6.06
N ILE A 287 -0.68 19.53 7.31
CA ILE A 287 -1.37 20.24 8.39
C ILE A 287 -0.54 21.47 8.83
N PRO A 288 -1.14 22.67 8.95
CA PRO A 288 -0.40 23.89 9.29
C PRO A 288 0.38 23.80 10.60
N SER A 289 1.61 24.32 10.62
CA SER A 289 2.52 24.22 11.79
C SER A 289 1.96 24.81 13.09
N HIS A 290 1.14 25.86 13.00
CA HIS A 290 0.48 26.47 14.16
C HIS A 290 -0.61 25.57 14.78
N LEU A 291 -1.18 24.64 14.01
CA LEU A 291 -2.10 23.63 14.53
C LEU A 291 -1.33 22.41 15.05
N LYS A 292 -0.24 22.02 14.39
CA LYS A 292 0.67 20.95 14.90
C LYS A 292 1.13 21.23 16.32
N SER A 293 1.46 22.48 16.64
CA SER A 293 1.92 22.88 17.97
C SER A 293 0.82 23.04 19.01
N SER A 294 -0.46 22.92 18.62
CA SER A 294 -1.57 22.98 19.57
C SER A 294 -1.54 21.79 20.54
N LEU A 295 -1.84 22.06 21.82
CA LEU A 295 -1.83 21.03 22.86
C LEU A 295 -2.82 19.90 22.55
N THR A 296 -4.00 20.23 22.00
CA THR A 296 -5.03 19.25 21.64
C THR A 296 -4.56 18.26 20.56
N ILE A 297 -3.85 18.72 19.52
CA ILE A 297 -3.32 17.86 18.47
C ILE A 297 -2.12 17.07 18.99
N ASN A 298 -1.16 17.74 19.62
CA ASN A 298 0.08 17.10 20.09
C ASN A 298 -0.15 16.05 21.20
N SER A 299 -1.20 16.24 22.03
CA SER A 299 -1.56 15.28 23.08
C SER A 299 -2.40 14.10 22.58
N ARG A 300 -3.02 14.20 21.39
CA ARG A 300 -3.86 13.15 20.85
C ARG A 300 -3.01 12.13 20.09
N LYS A 301 -2.83 10.98 20.74
CA LYS A 301 -2.16 9.81 20.16
C LYS A 301 -3.05 9.12 19.14
N ASN A 302 -2.43 8.42 18.20
CA ASN A 302 -3.16 7.46 17.37
C ASN A 302 -3.68 6.32 18.27
N GLU A 303 -4.69 5.61 17.80
CA GLU A 303 -5.35 4.56 18.58
C GLU A 303 -5.30 3.23 17.81
N ILE A 304 -5.24 2.11 18.53
CA ILE A 304 -5.32 0.77 17.95
C ILE A 304 -6.33 -0.05 18.73
N MET A 305 -7.20 -0.75 18.00
CA MET A 305 -8.04 -1.80 18.58
C MET A 305 -7.48 -3.16 18.22
N SER A 306 -7.37 -4.03 19.22
CA SER A 306 -7.06 -5.44 19.04
C SER A 306 -8.31 -6.29 19.12
N GLY A 307 -8.39 -7.31 18.27
CA GLY A 307 -9.50 -8.24 18.24
C GLY A 307 -9.05 -9.66 17.88
N TYR A 308 -9.82 -10.65 18.34
CA TYR A 308 -9.62 -12.03 17.95
C TYR A 308 -10.46 -12.38 16.72
N CYS A 309 -9.99 -13.32 15.92
CA CYS A 309 -10.67 -13.81 14.73
C CYS A 309 -10.53 -15.33 14.64
N ASN A 310 -11.51 -15.98 14.03
CA ASN A 310 -11.46 -17.41 13.71
C ASN A 310 -12.05 -17.60 12.32
N ILE A 311 -11.16 -17.60 11.32
CA ILE A 311 -11.53 -17.75 9.92
C ILE A 311 -11.10 -19.13 9.42
N LYS A 312 -11.85 -19.70 8.48
CA LYS A 312 -11.45 -20.95 7.83
C LYS A 312 -10.33 -20.68 6.83
N CYS A 313 -9.33 -21.55 6.77
CA CYS A 313 -8.29 -21.41 5.77
C CYS A 313 -8.90 -21.58 4.37
N PRO A 314 -8.49 -20.79 3.37
CA PRO A 314 -8.89 -21.03 2.01
C PRO A 314 -8.50 -22.45 1.64
N GLN A 315 -9.49 -23.25 1.25
CA GLN A 315 -9.27 -24.58 0.71
C GLN A 315 -8.31 -24.45 -0.48
N VAL A 316 -7.42 -25.44 -0.64
CA VAL A 316 -6.41 -25.57 -1.70
C VAL A 316 -6.81 -24.80 -2.97
N LYS A 317 -6.03 -23.79 -3.37
CA LYS A 317 -6.30 -23.01 -4.58
C LYS A 317 -6.00 -23.90 -5.79
N ILE A 318 -7.02 -24.61 -6.27
CA ILE A 318 -6.95 -25.37 -7.51
C ILE A 318 -7.28 -24.41 -8.66
N PHE A 319 -6.30 -24.19 -9.53
CA PHE A 319 -6.50 -23.46 -10.77
C PHE A 319 -7.04 -24.44 -11.82
N GLU A 320 -8.20 -24.14 -12.41
CA GLU A 320 -8.81 -24.97 -13.45
C GLU A 320 -8.79 -24.25 -14.80
N VAL A 321 -8.11 -24.85 -15.78
CA VAL A 321 -8.17 -24.39 -17.17
C VAL A 321 -9.39 -25.03 -17.82
N ARG A 322 -10.26 -24.22 -18.42
CA ARG A 322 -11.46 -24.68 -19.13
C ARG A 322 -11.35 -24.38 -20.62
N ASP A 323 -11.85 -25.30 -21.44
CA ASP A 323 -11.97 -25.08 -22.88
C ASP A 323 -13.11 -24.09 -23.19
N LYS A 324 -13.25 -23.75 -24.48
CA LYS A 324 -14.31 -22.87 -25.00
C LYS A 324 -15.74 -23.35 -24.74
N HIS A 325 -15.94 -24.61 -24.33
CA HIS A 325 -17.23 -25.19 -23.97
C HIS A 325 -17.39 -25.37 -22.45
N GLY A 326 -16.44 -24.88 -21.64
CA GLY A 326 -16.46 -24.95 -20.19
C GLY A 326 -15.96 -26.28 -19.59
N LYS A 327 -15.44 -27.20 -20.41
CA LYS A 327 -14.87 -28.48 -19.97
C LYS A 327 -13.48 -28.26 -19.40
N ILE A 328 -13.20 -28.83 -18.23
CA ILE A 328 -11.90 -28.73 -17.58
C ILE A 328 -10.88 -29.51 -18.39
N VAL A 329 -9.83 -28.83 -18.86
CA VAL A 329 -8.71 -29.38 -19.63
C VAL A 329 -7.54 -29.67 -18.70
N GLU A 330 -7.33 -28.83 -17.70
CA GLU A 330 -6.20 -28.94 -16.78
C GLU A 330 -6.63 -28.49 -15.38
N LYS A 331 -6.05 -29.14 -14.35
CA LYS A 331 -6.13 -28.68 -12.96
C LYS A 331 -4.71 -28.57 -12.41
N ALA A 332 -4.36 -27.41 -11.90
CA ALA A 332 -3.10 -27.16 -11.22
C ALA A 332 -3.35 -26.88 -9.73
N ASN A 333 -2.55 -27.48 -8.86
CA ASN A 333 -2.63 -27.26 -7.42
C ASN A 333 -1.56 -26.25 -7.00
N ASN A 334 -1.95 -24.98 -6.97
CA ASN A 334 -1.04 -23.88 -6.70
C ASN A 334 -0.47 -23.97 -5.27
N SER A 335 -1.23 -24.54 -4.32
CA SER A 335 -0.78 -24.75 -2.94
C SER A 335 0.30 -25.85 -2.80
N ALA A 336 0.44 -26.73 -3.79
CA ALA A 336 1.50 -27.74 -3.86
C ALA A 336 2.71 -27.28 -4.69
N GLY A 337 2.76 -25.99 -5.08
CA GLY A 337 3.78 -25.47 -5.99
C GLY A 337 3.63 -25.95 -7.45
N ILE A 338 2.47 -26.53 -7.80
CA ILE A 338 2.17 -26.98 -9.15
C ILE A 338 1.35 -25.90 -9.83
N PHE A 339 1.89 -25.35 -10.90
CA PHE A 339 1.32 -24.21 -11.62
C PHE A 339 1.07 -24.58 -13.08
N SER A 340 -0.07 -24.15 -13.62
CA SER A 340 -0.36 -24.33 -15.06
C SER A 340 0.44 -23.35 -15.89
N LEU A 341 0.96 -23.78 -17.06
CA LEU A 341 1.60 -22.87 -18.01
C LEU A 341 0.64 -21.78 -18.53
N LEU A 342 -0.67 -22.03 -18.45
CA LEU A 342 -1.72 -21.12 -18.91
C LEU A 342 -2.14 -20.09 -17.86
N GLN A 343 -1.69 -20.23 -16.60
CA GLN A 343 -2.02 -19.27 -15.55
C GLN A 343 -1.10 -18.02 -15.58
N GLY A 344 0.02 -18.08 -16.32
CA GLY A 344 1.10 -17.11 -16.22
C GLY A 344 2.10 -17.42 -15.09
N LEU A 345 3.20 -16.67 -15.04
CA LEU A 345 4.18 -16.82 -13.96
C LEU A 345 3.55 -16.40 -12.62
N PRO A 346 3.67 -17.21 -11.56
CA PRO A 346 3.20 -16.79 -10.24
C PRO A 346 3.98 -15.55 -9.79
N PRO A 347 3.36 -14.67 -8.98
CA PRO A 347 4.09 -13.56 -8.37
C PRO A 347 5.22 -14.13 -7.51
N ILE A 348 6.41 -13.55 -7.64
CA ILE A 348 7.58 -13.93 -6.84
C ILE A 348 7.25 -13.58 -5.39
N GLU A 349 7.30 -14.56 -4.49
CA GLU A 349 7.12 -14.30 -3.07
C GLU A 349 8.29 -13.45 -2.56
N PRO A 350 8.01 -12.46 -1.69
CA PRO A 350 9.06 -11.64 -1.11
C PRO A 350 10.06 -12.51 -0.33
N LEU A 351 11.35 -12.18 -0.46
CA LEU A 351 12.42 -12.94 0.18
C LEU A 351 12.37 -12.81 1.70
N VAL A 352 12.61 -13.91 2.40
CA VAL A 352 12.71 -13.94 3.86
C VAL A 352 13.97 -13.22 4.31
N ASP A 353 13.81 -12.12 5.05
CA ASP A 353 14.96 -11.37 5.56
C ASP A 353 15.53 -12.00 6.85
N ARG A 354 16.86 -11.97 6.97
CA ARG A 354 17.59 -12.60 8.08
C ARG A 354 18.57 -11.62 8.69
N ARG A 355 18.41 -11.34 9.97
CA ARG A 355 19.29 -10.43 10.72
C ARG A 355 19.94 -11.13 11.91
N VAL A 356 21.18 -10.74 12.20
CA VAL A 356 21.85 -11.09 13.47
C VAL A 356 21.92 -9.82 14.32
N GLN A 357 21.52 -9.92 15.57
CA GLN A 357 21.56 -8.81 16.52
C GLN A 357 22.40 -9.23 17.73
N TYR A 358 23.46 -8.48 18.01
CA TYR A 358 24.34 -8.69 19.15
C TYR A 358 24.00 -7.69 20.23
N GLU A 359 23.76 -8.18 21.44
CA GLU A 359 23.35 -7.36 22.57
C GLU A 359 24.11 -7.75 23.83
N GLU A 360 24.17 -6.81 24.77
CA GLU A 360 24.83 -7.04 26.03
C GLU A 360 23.88 -7.70 27.04
N LYS A 361 24.46 -8.54 27.90
CA LYS A 361 23.74 -9.01 29.09
C LYS A 361 23.27 -7.81 29.90
N ASP A 362 22.04 -7.90 30.39
CA ASP A 362 21.33 -6.91 31.20
C ASP A 362 20.90 -5.65 30.42
N ALA A 363 21.08 -5.60 29.09
CA ALA A 363 20.54 -4.56 28.21
C ALA A 363 19.03 -4.72 27.98
N ASP A 364 18.35 -3.61 27.64
CA ASP A 364 16.97 -3.62 27.19
C ASP A 364 16.95 -3.72 25.66
N ILE A 365 16.37 -4.81 25.15
CA ILE A 365 16.42 -5.19 23.73
C ILE A 365 15.04 -5.03 23.11
N VAL A 366 15.00 -4.50 21.89
CA VAL A 366 13.78 -4.45 21.06
C VAL A 366 14.04 -5.22 19.77
N LEU A 367 13.25 -6.26 19.52
CA LEU A 367 13.28 -7.01 18.27
C LEU A 367 12.15 -6.53 17.36
N ILE A 368 12.52 -6.12 16.15
CA ILE A 368 11.62 -5.62 15.10
C ILE A 368 11.74 -6.59 13.92
N CYS A 369 10.60 -7.07 13.41
CA CYS A 369 10.59 -8.02 12.29
C CYS A 369 11.36 -7.43 11.09
N PRO A 370 12.39 -8.11 10.57
CA PRO A 370 13.25 -7.54 9.54
C PRO A 370 12.60 -7.57 8.15
N GLY A 371 11.70 -8.52 7.89
CA GLY A 371 11.00 -8.67 6.63
C GLY A 371 9.51 -8.33 6.71
N ASN A 372 8.91 -8.06 5.56
CA ASN A 372 7.46 -7.91 5.40
C ASN A 372 7.02 -8.70 4.17
N LEU A 373 5.97 -9.51 4.30
CA LEU A 373 5.40 -10.30 3.20
C LEU A 373 4.40 -9.52 2.34
N ASN A 374 4.54 -8.18 2.30
CA ASN A 374 3.63 -7.30 1.59
C ASN A 374 2.16 -7.57 2.03
N SER A 375 1.94 -7.68 3.35
CA SER A 375 0.64 -8.07 3.91
C SER A 375 0.23 -7.15 5.07
N ASP A 376 -1.08 -6.95 5.23
CA ASP A 376 -1.70 -6.25 6.36
C ASP A 376 -1.88 -7.14 7.60
N VAL A 377 -1.47 -8.41 7.52
CA VAL A 377 -1.58 -9.39 8.60
C VAL A 377 -0.70 -9.02 9.81
N PRO A 378 -1.24 -9.05 11.04
CA PRO A 378 -0.47 -8.88 12.28
C PRO A 378 0.70 -9.86 12.39
N ILE A 379 1.81 -9.40 12.96
CA ILE A 379 3.02 -10.21 13.09
C ILE A 379 2.86 -11.21 14.24
N GLN A 380 3.13 -12.48 13.94
CA GLN A 380 3.24 -13.53 14.94
C GLN A 380 4.70 -13.91 15.17
N TRP A 381 5.15 -13.82 16.42
CA TRP A 381 6.51 -14.20 16.80
C TRP A 381 6.58 -15.65 17.25
N GLN A 382 7.66 -16.34 16.88
CA GLN A 382 7.99 -17.68 17.35
C GLN A 382 9.44 -17.75 17.80
N ILE A 383 9.72 -18.63 18.76
CA ILE A 383 11.06 -19.05 19.15
C ILE A 383 11.18 -20.55 18.88
N GLY A 384 12.00 -20.92 17.89
CA GLY A 384 11.94 -22.27 17.32
C GLY A 384 10.52 -22.56 16.82
N ASP A 385 9.89 -23.61 17.34
CA ASP A 385 8.53 -24.02 16.99
C ASP A 385 7.44 -23.48 17.96
N LYS A 386 7.83 -22.75 19.02
CA LYS A 386 6.88 -22.23 20.03
C LYS A 386 6.40 -20.85 19.63
N ASN A 387 5.09 -20.70 19.43
CA ASN A 387 4.43 -19.39 19.28
C ASN A 387 4.54 -18.57 20.57
N LEU A 388 4.96 -17.31 20.43
CA LEU A 388 4.94 -16.33 21.50
C LEU A 388 3.56 -15.69 21.58
N ILE A 389 2.83 -16.02 22.63
CA ILE A 389 1.54 -15.40 22.95
C ILE A 389 1.81 -14.27 23.95
N PRO A 390 1.45 -13.00 23.64
CA PRO A 390 1.82 -11.84 24.45
C PRO A 390 1.49 -11.98 25.95
N GLU A 391 0.29 -12.45 26.28
CA GLU A 391 -0.19 -12.60 27.65
C GLU A 391 0.55 -13.71 28.40
N ILE A 392 0.88 -14.80 27.72
CA ILE A 392 1.57 -15.96 28.30
C ILE A 392 3.04 -15.61 28.54
N ILE A 393 3.72 -15.03 27.54
CA ILE A 393 5.15 -14.73 27.67
C ILE A 393 5.41 -13.63 28.70
N SER A 394 4.53 -12.63 28.77
CA SER A 394 4.59 -11.60 29.81
C SER A 394 4.41 -12.23 31.19
N LYS A 395 3.46 -13.15 31.36
CA LYS A 395 3.28 -13.85 32.65
C LYS A 395 4.43 -14.80 33.00
N GLU A 396 4.88 -15.63 32.06
CA GLU A 396 6.00 -16.59 32.25
C GLU A 396 7.31 -15.86 32.60
N SER A 397 7.51 -14.67 32.02
CA SER A 397 8.72 -13.87 32.23
C SER A 397 8.59 -12.83 33.36
N ASN A 398 7.45 -12.78 34.06
CA ASN A 398 7.15 -11.77 35.08
C ASN A 398 7.25 -10.31 34.55
N GLY A 399 6.75 -10.08 33.33
CA GLY A 399 6.73 -8.80 32.63
C GLY A 399 8.07 -8.40 32.00
N ARG A 400 9.08 -9.27 32.06
CA ARG A 400 10.41 -9.01 31.51
C ARG A 400 10.42 -9.04 29.97
N ILE A 401 9.73 -10.02 29.40
CA ILE A 401 9.54 -10.17 27.96
C ILE A 401 8.08 -9.92 27.66
N TYR A 402 7.79 -8.93 26.82
CA TYR A 402 6.44 -8.66 26.37
C TYR A 402 6.44 -8.28 24.89
N ILE A 403 5.32 -8.52 24.24
CA ILE A 403 5.10 -8.09 22.85
C ILE A 403 4.26 -6.82 22.93
N SER A 404 4.75 -5.75 22.32
CA SER A 404 4.04 -4.49 22.28
C SER A 404 2.85 -4.54 21.32
N ILE A 405 2.03 -3.49 21.37
CA ILE A 405 0.87 -3.32 20.48
C ILE A 405 1.28 -3.05 19.02
N THR A 406 2.55 -2.71 18.77
CA THR A 406 3.15 -2.58 17.43
C THR A 406 3.84 -3.87 16.98
N ASP A 407 3.53 -5.00 17.64
CA ASP A 407 4.13 -6.32 17.41
C ASP A 407 5.66 -6.36 17.56
N ARG A 408 6.25 -5.52 18.42
CA ARG A 408 7.69 -5.58 18.73
C ARG A 408 7.92 -6.44 19.96
N VAL A 409 9.00 -7.23 19.98
CA VAL A 409 9.37 -7.99 21.19
C VAL A 409 10.30 -7.16 22.03
N HIS A 410 9.88 -6.83 23.24
CA HIS A 410 10.70 -6.13 24.23
C HIS A 410 11.25 -7.15 25.22
N ILE A 411 12.55 -7.13 25.45
CA ILE A 411 13.24 -7.94 26.46
C ILE A 411 13.96 -6.99 27.40
N ASN A 412 13.37 -6.74 28.56
CA ASN A 412 14.01 -5.94 29.60
C ASN A 412 15.08 -6.79 30.31
N LYS A 413 16.26 -6.23 30.58
CA LYS A 413 17.37 -6.94 31.26
C LYS A 413 17.67 -8.32 30.66
N ALA A 414 18.23 -8.31 29.45
CA ALA A 414 18.53 -9.49 28.67
C ALA A 414 19.45 -10.48 29.40
N ARG A 415 19.13 -11.77 29.28
CA ARG A 415 19.89 -12.89 29.83
C ARG A 415 20.60 -13.62 28.70
N LEU A 416 21.71 -14.28 29.01
CA LEU A 416 22.40 -15.13 28.03
C LEU A 416 21.50 -16.21 27.44
N ALA A 417 20.54 -16.72 28.23
CA ALA A 417 19.57 -17.72 27.81
C ALA A 417 18.50 -17.19 26.84
N ASP A 418 18.37 -15.86 26.68
CA ASP A 418 17.45 -15.27 25.70
C ASP A 418 18.03 -15.32 24.27
N SER A 419 19.31 -15.70 24.12
CA SER A 419 19.96 -15.91 22.83
C SER A 419 19.27 -17.06 22.09
N ASN A 420 18.54 -16.72 21.04
CA ASN A 420 17.78 -17.69 20.25
C ASN A 420 17.49 -17.14 18.85
N ILE A 421 16.84 -17.94 18.01
CA ILE A 421 16.29 -17.53 16.73
C ILE A 421 14.83 -17.17 16.94
N TYR A 422 14.51 -15.89 16.73
CA TYR A 422 13.17 -15.35 16.74
C TYR A 422 12.69 -15.24 15.30
N SER A 423 11.60 -15.90 14.95
CA SER A 423 10.99 -15.81 13.62
C SER A 423 9.70 -15.01 13.70
N CYS A 424 9.49 -14.12 12.72
CA CYS A 424 8.26 -13.35 12.58
C CYS A 424 7.48 -13.84 11.35
N TRP A 425 6.17 -13.98 11.53
CA TRP A 425 5.26 -14.59 10.56
C TRP A 425 4.09 -13.67 10.26
N GLN A 426 3.73 -13.56 8.98
CA GLN A 426 2.54 -12.87 8.47
C GLN A 426 1.76 -13.85 7.60
N GLY A 427 1.23 -14.92 8.21
CA GLY A 427 0.71 -16.10 7.52
C GLY A 427 1.84 -17.05 7.07
N ASN A 428 2.82 -16.53 6.31
CA ASN A 428 4.07 -17.22 5.98
C ASN A 428 5.25 -16.58 6.74
N LEU A 429 6.44 -17.19 6.65
CA LEU A 429 7.65 -16.70 7.30
C LEU A 429 8.09 -15.38 6.66
N ALA A 430 8.04 -14.28 7.40
CA ALA A 430 8.44 -12.95 6.92
C ALA A 430 9.93 -12.68 7.16
N GLY A 431 10.44 -13.09 8.32
CA GLY A 431 11.84 -12.84 8.67
C GLY A 431 12.32 -13.61 9.88
N THR A 432 13.63 -13.62 10.09
CA THR A 432 14.28 -14.25 11.24
C THR A 432 15.36 -13.35 11.84
N ILE A 433 15.42 -13.31 13.17
CA ILE A 433 16.46 -12.63 13.94
C ILE A 433 17.18 -13.65 14.80
N ARG A 434 18.49 -13.75 14.61
CA ARG A 434 19.36 -14.46 15.55
C ARG A 434 19.85 -13.48 16.60
N LEU A 435 19.25 -13.55 17.79
CA LEU A 435 19.69 -12.76 18.93
C LEU A 435 20.85 -13.45 19.63
N VAL A 436 21.95 -12.72 19.82
CA VAL A 436 23.14 -13.18 20.54
C VAL A 436 23.39 -12.23 21.70
N VAL A 437 23.13 -12.69 22.92
CA VAL A 437 23.39 -11.91 24.14
C VAL A 437 24.74 -12.31 24.69
N GLU A 438 25.65 -11.35 24.84
CA GLU A 438 27.02 -11.58 25.28
C GLU A 438 27.32 -10.88 26.62
N LYS A 439 28.22 -11.47 27.42
CA LYS A 439 28.78 -10.77 28.59
C LYS A 439 29.90 -9.86 28.10
N LYS A 440 29.77 -8.54 28.29
CA LYS A 440 30.93 -7.66 28.16
C LYS A 440 31.95 -7.96 29.26
N PHE A 441 33.06 -8.58 28.87
CA PHE A 441 34.26 -8.58 29.70
C PHE A 441 34.91 -7.20 29.60
N LYS A 442 34.52 -6.28 30.49
CA LYS A 442 35.32 -5.08 30.73
C LYS A 442 36.58 -5.51 31.47
N MET A 443 37.61 -5.90 30.72
CA MET A 443 38.95 -6.01 31.29
C MET A 443 39.43 -4.60 31.58
N ASN A 444 39.17 -4.12 32.80
CA ASN A 444 39.80 -2.93 33.34
C ASN A 444 41.28 -3.27 33.59
N PHE A 445 42.08 -3.33 32.52
CA PHE A 445 43.51 -3.39 32.64
C PHE A 445 43.95 -2.09 33.31
N ASN A 446 44.40 -2.20 34.56
CA ASN A 446 45.05 -1.07 35.20
C ASN A 446 46.35 -0.81 34.42
N HIS A 447 46.36 0.27 33.62
CA HIS A 447 47.50 0.63 32.78
C HIS A 447 48.81 0.68 33.57
N THR A 448 48.77 1.06 34.86
CA THR A 448 49.94 1.07 35.74
C THR A 448 50.50 -0.33 35.96
N VAL A 449 49.65 -1.34 36.18
CA VAL A 449 50.08 -2.73 36.39
C VAL A 449 50.68 -3.32 35.12
N MET A 450 50.07 -3.04 33.96
CA MET A 450 50.61 -3.46 32.68
C MET A 450 51.97 -2.82 32.39
N LEU A 451 52.13 -1.53 32.71
CA LEU A 451 53.37 -0.78 32.47
C LEU A 451 54.50 -1.23 33.41
N ILE A 452 54.19 -1.51 34.68
CA ILE A 452 55.14 -2.16 35.62
C ILE A 452 55.57 -3.53 35.09
N GLY A 453 54.63 -4.34 34.58
CA GLY A 453 54.93 -5.63 33.97
C GLY A 453 55.89 -5.52 32.78
N ILE A 454 55.66 -4.55 31.89
CA ILE A 454 56.53 -4.29 30.73
C ILE A 454 57.92 -3.83 31.17
N ILE A 455 58.03 -2.93 32.15
CA ILE A 455 59.32 -2.47 32.68
C ILE A 455 60.10 -3.63 33.31
N ALA A 456 59.43 -4.50 34.07
CA ALA A 456 60.07 -5.66 34.68
C ALA A 456 60.63 -6.63 33.62
N ILE A 457 59.86 -6.91 32.56
CA ILE A 457 60.30 -7.76 31.45
C ILE A 457 61.47 -7.12 30.69
N MET A 458 61.40 -5.82 30.37
CA MET A 458 62.50 -5.11 29.73
C MET A 458 63.76 -5.09 30.61
N GLY A 459 63.59 -4.91 31.91
CA GLY A 459 64.69 -4.93 32.89
C GLY A 459 65.40 -6.27 32.96
N THR A 460 64.66 -7.39 32.92
CA THR A 460 65.28 -8.73 32.91
C THR A 460 66.03 -9.01 31.62
N PHE A 461 65.49 -8.62 30.47
CA PHE A 461 66.20 -8.72 29.18
C PHE A 461 67.48 -7.88 29.18
N LEU A 462 67.43 -6.64 29.67
CA LEU A 462 68.60 -5.77 29.75
C LEU A 462 69.67 -6.36 30.68
N TYR A 463 69.27 -6.90 31.84
CA TYR A 463 70.18 -7.54 32.78
C TYR A 463 70.88 -8.76 32.16
N VAL A 464 70.13 -9.64 31.49
CA VAL A 464 70.70 -10.80 30.79
C VAL A 464 71.66 -10.35 29.69
N PHE A 465 71.29 -9.33 28.92
CA PHE A 465 72.12 -8.78 27.86
C PHE A 465 73.45 -8.21 28.38
N ILE A 466 73.41 -7.42 29.47
CA ILE A 466 74.61 -6.90 30.13
C ILE A 466 75.49 -8.05 30.64
N LYS A 467 74.88 -9.07 31.26
CA LYS A 467 75.63 -10.22 31.77
C LYS A 467 76.34 -11.00 30.66
N ILE A 468 75.70 -11.17 29.50
CA ILE A 468 76.30 -11.82 28.33
C ILE A 468 77.49 -10.99 27.81
N ILE A 469 77.35 -9.67 27.70
CA ILE A 469 78.44 -8.79 27.26
C ILE A 469 79.62 -8.85 28.24
N ALA A 470 79.37 -8.79 29.54
CA ALA A 470 80.40 -8.86 30.56
C ALA A 470 81.15 -10.20 30.54
N GLN A 471 80.45 -11.33 30.33
CA GLN A 471 81.08 -12.64 30.16
C GLN A 471 81.90 -12.73 28.87
N HIS A 472 81.47 -12.06 27.79
CA HIS A 472 82.22 -12.03 26.54
C HIS A 472 83.49 -11.15 26.62
N GLN A 473 83.50 -10.12 27.47
CA GLN A 473 84.70 -9.32 27.74
C GLN A 473 85.72 -10.11 28.59
N ASN A 474 85.27 -10.82 29.62
CA ASN A 474 86.13 -11.68 30.45
C ASN A 474 86.71 -12.92 29.73
N MET A 475 86.27 -13.24 28.51
CA MET A 475 86.88 -14.30 27.67
C MET A 475 87.88 -13.75 26.63
N LYS A 476 88.03 -12.43 26.53
CA LYS A 476 88.99 -11.78 25.61
C LYS A 476 90.26 -11.26 26.31
N ASP A 477 90.24 -11.19 27.64
CA ASP A 477 91.41 -11.03 28.50
C ASP A 477 91.84 -12.41 29.03
#